data_AF-A0A162TZT1-F1
#
_entry.id   AF-A0A162TZT1-F1
#
_cell.length_a   1.000
_cell.length_b   1.000
_cell.length_c   1.000
_cell.angle_alpha   90.00
_cell.angle_beta   90.00
_cell.angle_gamma   90.00
#
_symmetry.space_group_name_H-M   'P 1'
#
loop_
_entity.id
_entity.type
_entity.pdbx_description
1 polymer ?
#
loop_
_entity_poly.entity_id
_entity_poly.type
_entity_poly.pdbx_seq_one_letter_code
_entity_poly.pdbx_strand_id
1 'polypeptide(L)'
;MVVENLVRTENVEKIRYNYFYRLLKGKISIPCEIDAIEVQSYGIEIERQDILNGELVNIERDCVENISPDRNKVHNLLQLLYDHAVSPIHLIEVLGEYIDEYIIDFDRELSCMA
;
A
#
# COMPACT_ATOMS: atom_id res chain seq x y z
N MET A 1 -6.24 -8.88 -1.42
CA MET A 1 -7.05 -8.62 -2.63
C MET A 1 -6.90 -7.16 -3.02
N VAL A 2 -6.63 -6.85 -4.30
CA VAL A 2 -6.61 -5.45 -4.77
C VAL A 2 -8.04 -4.92 -4.82
N VAL A 3 -8.28 -3.76 -4.21
CA VAL A 3 -9.60 -3.11 -4.16
C VAL A 3 -9.64 -1.75 -4.83
N GLU A 4 -8.47 -1.17 -5.11
CA GLU A 4 -8.33 0.08 -5.87
C GLU A 4 -6.99 0.06 -6.60
N ASN A 5 -6.93 0.72 -7.77
CA ASN A 5 -5.72 0.80 -8.58
C ASN A 5 -5.65 2.16 -9.28
N LEU A 6 -4.63 2.95 -8.96
CA LEU A 6 -4.29 4.19 -9.64
C LEU A 6 -3.10 3.94 -10.57
N VAL A 7 -3.21 4.43 -11.80
CA VAL A 7 -2.20 4.19 -12.84
C VAL A 7 -1.62 5.51 -13.29
N ARG A 8 -0.29 5.58 -13.35
CA ARG A 8 0.46 6.74 -13.82
C ARG A 8 1.49 6.29 -14.85
N THR A 9 1.59 7.02 -15.95
CA THR A 9 2.61 6.76 -16.97
C THR A 9 3.49 7.98 -17.10
N GLU A 10 4.80 7.76 -17.06
CA GLU A 10 5.82 8.79 -17.25
C GLU A 10 6.73 8.39 -18.41
N ASN A 11 7.05 9.33 -19.29
CA ASN A 11 7.98 9.11 -20.39
C ASN A 11 9.23 9.94 -20.14
N VAL A 12 10.36 9.27 -19.93
CA VAL A 12 11.66 9.92 -19.74
C VAL A 12 12.59 9.39 -20.83
N GLU A 13 12.98 10.28 -21.74
CA GLU A 13 13.80 9.96 -22.92
C GLU A 13 13.19 8.84 -23.79
N LYS A 14 13.74 7.63 -23.72
CA LYS A 14 13.29 6.43 -24.46
C LYS A 14 12.62 5.39 -23.57
N ILE A 15 12.57 5.64 -22.26
CA ILE A 15 11.98 4.72 -21.29
C ILE A 15 10.61 5.25 -20.89
N ARG A 16 9.60 4.39 -21.02
CA ARG A 16 8.26 4.60 -20.48
C ARG A 16 8.16 3.86 -19.15
N TYR A 17 7.88 4.58 -18.09
CA TYR A 17 7.60 4.04 -16.77
C TYR A 17 6.09 3.96 -16.57
N ASN A 18 5.57 2.76 -16.33
CA ASN A 18 4.19 2.57 -15.90
C ASN A 18 4.17 2.24 -14.42
N TYR A 19 3.56 3.11 -13.63
CA TYR A 19 3.37 2.93 -12.20
C TYR A 19 1.94 2.47 -11.91
N PHE A 20 1.83 1.54 -10.97
CA PHE A 20 0.57 1.00 -10.47
C PHE A 20 0.56 1.11 -8.96
N TYR A 21 -0.31 1.97 -8.42
CA TYR A 21 -0.50 2.17 -6.99
C TYR A 21 -1.80 1.47 -6.59
N ARG A 22 -1.69 0.42 -5.79
CA ARG A 22 -2.80 -0.49 -5.47
C ARG A 22 -3.16 -0.43 -4.00
N LEU A 23 -4.45 -0.23 -3.71
CA LEU A 23 -5.01 -0.45 -2.39
C LEU A 23 -5.26 -1.94 -2.21
N LEU A 24 -4.69 -2.52 -1.16
CA LEU A 24 -4.88 -3.91 -0.78
C LEU A 24 -5.92 -4.00 0.33
N LYS A 25 -6.76 -5.03 0.25
CA LYS A 25 -7.68 -5.47 1.30
C LYS A 25 -7.26 -6.86 1.77
N GLY A 26 -6.98 -7.00 3.05
CA GLY A 26 -6.57 -8.24 3.69
C GLY A 26 -7.23 -8.43 5.05
N LYS A 27 -6.72 -9.37 5.82
CA LYS A 27 -7.08 -9.58 7.22
C LYS A 27 -5.82 -9.86 8.01
N ILE A 28 -5.78 -9.43 9.26
CA ILE A 28 -4.74 -9.77 10.21
C ILE A 28 -5.37 -10.53 11.37
N SER A 29 -4.69 -11.56 11.84
CA SER A 29 -5.10 -12.33 13.01
C SER A 29 -4.34 -11.78 14.21
N ILE A 30 -5.04 -11.14 15.13
CA ILE A 30 -4.46 -10.58 16.34
C ILE A 30 -4.69 -11.59 17.48
N PRO A 31 -3.63 -12.14 18.09
CA PRO A 31 -3.78 -13.05 19.21
C PRO A 31 -4.25 -12.28 20.44
N CYS A 32 -5.33 -12.75 21.07
CA CYS A 32 -5.79 -12.30 22.38
C CYS A 32 -5.65 -13.46 23.39
N GLU A 33 -5.87 -13.18 24.68
CA GLU A 33 -5.59 -14.14 25.77
C GLU A 33 -6.35 -15.47 25.66
N ILE A 34 -7.49 -15.49 24.95
CA ILE A 34 -8.40 -16.64 24.89
C ILE A 34 -8.60 -17.14 23.46
N ASP A 35 -8.55 -16.25 22.45
CA ASP A 35 -8.73 -16.59 21.04
C ASP A 35 -8.01 -15.58 20.13
N ALA A 36 -7.92 -15.88 18.84
CA ALA A 36 -7.41 -14.94 17.84
C ALA A 36 -8.55 -14.20 17.15
N ILE A 37 -8.45 -12.87 17.09
CA ILE A 37 -9.44 -12.02 16.43
C ILE A 37 -8.96 -11.70 15.02
N GLU A 38 -9.78 -12.04 14.01
CA GLU A 38 -9.55 -11.58 12.64
C GLU A 38 -10.04 -10.14 12.48
N VAL A 39 -9.10 -9.24 12.22
CA VAL A 39 -9.39 -7.82 11.94
C VAL A 39 -9.17 -7.54 10.46
N GLN A 40 -10.10 -6.80 9.86
CA GLN A 40 -9.95 -6.29 8.50
C GLN A 40 -8.75 -5.34 8.44
N SER A 41 -7.91 -5.47 7.42
CA SER A 41 -6.74 -4.61 7.25
C SER A 41 -6.61 -4.14 5.81
N TYR A 42 -6.09 -2.94 5.62
CA TYR A 42 -5.78 -2.37 4.31
C TYR A 42 -4.29 -2.06 4.20
N GLY A 43 -3.76 -2.24 3.00
CA GLY A 43 -2.36 -2.05 2.68
C GLY A 43 -2.17 -1.37 1.33
N ILE A 44 -0.92 -1.16 0.94
CA ILE A 44 -0.54 -0.51 -0.32
C ILE A 44 0.54 -1.34 -1.02
N GLU A 45 0.39 -1.52 -2.33
CA GLU A 45 1.40 -2.08 -3.23
C GLU A 45 1.72 -1.04 -4.31
N ILE A 46 3.01 -0.82 -4.58
CA ILE A 46 3.46 -0.02 -5.72
C ILE A 46 4.26 -0.94 -6.64
N GLU A 47 3.94 -0.90 -7.92
CA GLU A 47 4.74 -1.50 -8.98
C GLU A 47 5.15 -0.46 -10.00
N ARG A 48 6.38 -0.56 -10.51
CA ARG A 48 6.87 0.17 -11.67
C ARG A 48 7.30 -0.82 -12.74
N GLN A 49 6.83 -0.63 -13.96
CA GLN A 49 7.27 -1.35 -15.14
C GLN A 49 8.07 -0.40 -16.03
N ASP A 50 9.28 -0.80 -16.39
CA ASP A 50 10.19 0.01 -17.21
C ASP A 50 10.16 -0.56 -18.63
N ILE A 51 9.74 0.27 -19.60
CA ILE A 51 9.54 -0.14 -20.98
C ILE A 51 10.47 0.65 -21.89
N LEU A 52 11.42 -0.02 -22.52
CA LEU A 52 12.38 0.56 -23.45
C LEU A 52 12.08 0.07 -24.87
N ASN A 53 11.85 1.00 -25.81
CA ASN A 53 11.52 0.67 -27.21
C ASN A 53 10.33 -0.31 -27.38
N GLY A 54 9.37 -0.28 -26.44
CA GLY A 54 8.20 -1.16 -26.46
C GLY A 54 8.41 -2.52 -25.78
N GLU A 55 9.63 -2.85 -25.37
CA GLU A 55 9.95 -4.05 -24.61
C GLU A 55 9.97 -3.76 -23.12
N LEU A 56 9.33 -4.63 -22.33
CA LEU A 56 9.42 -4.60 -20.88
C LEU A 56 10.81 -5.08 -20.47
N VAL A 57 11.60 -4.18 -19.87
CA VAL A 57 12.99 -4.48 -19.48
C VAL A 57 13.14 -4.69 -17.98
N ASN A 58 12.23 -4.17 -17.17
CA ASN A 58 12.28 -4.30 -15.72
C ASN A 58 10.88 -4.20 -15.08
N ILE A 59 10.69 -4.89 -13.96
CA ILE A 59 9.56 -4.72 -13.06
C ILE A 59 10.14 -4.56 -11.64
N GLU A 60 9.83 -3.45 -11.00
CA GLU A 60 10.14 -3.19 -9.60
C GLU A 60 8.83 -3.17 -8.80
N ARG A 61 8.80 -3.78 -7.62
CA ARG A 61 7.58 -3.87 -6.82
C ARG A 61 7.90 -3.98 -5.33
N ASP A 62 7.14 -3.26 -4.53
CA ASP A 62 7.16 -3.37 -3.08
C ASP A 62 5.74 -3.19 -2.50
N CYS A 63 5.51 -3.69 -1.29
CA CYS A 63 4.21 -3.60 -0.63
C CYS A 63 4.30 -3.57 0.90
N VAL A 64 3.33 -2.88 1.50
CA VAL A 64 2.99 -3.02 2.92
C VAL A 64 1.56 -3.54 3.00
N GLU A 65 1.41 -4.78 3.44
CA GLU A 65 0.11 -5.48 3.41
C GLU A 65 -0.88 -4.97 4.46
N ASN A 66 -0.37 -4.50 5.60
CA ASN A 66 -1.19 -4.13 6.76
C ASN A 66 -0.75 -2.76 7.30
N ILE A 67 -1.57 -1.74 7.07
CA ILE A 67 -1.31 -0.36 7.48
C ILE A 67 -2.36 0.10 8.50
N SER A 68 -3.65 -0.10 8.21
CA SER A 68 -4.76 0.28 9.09
C SER A 68 -6.03 -0.51 8.74
N PRO A 69 -6.93 -0.76 9.70
CA PRO A 69 -8.28 -1.24 9.42
C PRO A 69 -9.17 -0.19 8.73
N ASP A 70 -8.81 1.10 8.77
CA ASP A 70 -9.57 2.18 8.13
C ASP A 70 -9.19 2.33 6.64
N ARG A 71 -10.12 1.94 5.76
CA ARG A 71 -9.96 2.07 4.31
C ARG A 71 -9.65 3.50 3.87
N ASN A 72 -10.30 4.50 4.46
CA ASN A 72 -10.21 5.88 4.02
C ASN A 72 -8.83 6.48 4.34
N LYS A 73 -8.28 6.15 5.51
CA LYS A 73 -6.91 6.52 5.86
C LYS A 73 -5.90 5.95 4.86
N VAL A 74 -5.97 4.66 4.57
CA VAL A 74 -5.05 4.02 3.62
C VAL A 74 -5.27 4.53 2.18
N HIS A 75 -6.51 4.85 1.80
CA HIS A 75 -6.81 5.49 0.52
C HIS A 75 -6.17 6.88 0.39
N ASN A 76 -6.29 7.73 1.42
CA ASN A 76 -5.66 9.06 1.40
C ASN A 76 -4.13 8.95 1.30
N LEU A 77 -3.55 7.96 1.96
CA LEU A 77 -2.12 7.67 1.86
C LEU A 77 -1.74 7.18 0.46
N LEU A 78 -2.55 6.33 -0.17
CA LEU A 78 -2.37 5.92 -1.56
C LEU A 78 -2.37 7.12 -2.51
N GLN A 79 -3.30 8.07 -2.34
CA GLN A 79 -3.36 9.30 -3.12
C GLN A 79 -2.09 10.14 -2.95
N LEU A 80 -1.61 10.29 -1.71
CA LEU A 80 -0.37 11.00 -1.43
C LEU A 80 0.82 10.40 -2.19
N LEU A 81 0.98 9.08 -2.17
CA LEU A 81 2.05 8.38 -2.89
C LEU A 81 1.94 8.56 -4.40
N TYR A 82 0.73 8.48 -4.93
CA TYR A 82 0.43 8.67 -6.35
C TYR A 82 0.77 10.09 -6.82
N ASP A 83 0.34 11.10 -6.07
CA ASP A 83 0.54 12.51 -6.41
C ASP A 83 2.04 12.86 -6.44
N HIS A 84 2.80 12.33 -5.49
CA HIS A 84 4.25 12.54 -5.36
C HIS A 84 5.09 11.57 -6.20
N ALA A 85 4.48 10.72 -7.03
CA ALA A 85 5.17 9.74 -7.87
C ALA A 85 6.14 8.84 -7.10
N VAL A 86 5.77 8.43 -5.87
CA VAL A 86 6.63 7.60 -5.03
C VAL A 86 6.90 6.28 -5.75
N SER A 87 8.17 5.91 -5.88
CA SER A 87 8.58 4.66 -6.50
C SER A 87 8.53 3.50 -5.50
N PRO A 88 8.41 2.24 -5.95
CA PRO A 88 8.36 1.08 -5.04
C PRO A 88 9.53 1.04 -4.04
N ILE A 89 10.75 1.35 -4.47
CA ILE A 89 11.96 1.32 -3.61
C ILE A 89 11.93 2.34 -2.45
N HIS A 90 11.14 3.41 -2.57
CA HIS A 90 11.01 4.44 -1.53
C HIS A 90 9.72 4.27 -0.72
N LEU A 91 8.97 3.18 -0.94
CA LEU A 91 7.67 2.95 -0.30
C LEU A 91 7.79 2.94 1.22
N ILE A 92 8.71 2.14 1.77
CA ILE A 92 8.88 1.98 3.22
C ILE A 92 9.36 3.28 3.87
N GLU A 93 10.26 4.01 3.21
CA GLU A 93 10.78 5.29 3.73
C GLU A 93 9.66 6.32 3.89
N VAL A 94 8.72 6.37 2.94
CA VAL A 94 7.58 7.29 3.02
C VAL A 94 6.52 6.77 4.00
N LEU A 95 6.24 5.47 4.00
CA LEU A 95 5.15 4.90 4.79
C LEU A 95 5.48 4.69 6.27
N GLY A 96 6.75 4.55 6.65
CA GLY A 96 7.16 4.20 8.01
C GLY A 96 6.53 5.10 9.08
N GLU A 97 6.60 6.42 8.90
CA GLU A 97 6.04 7.38 9.85
C GLU A 97 4.51 7.25 9.99
N TYR A 98 3.80 6.99 8.90
CA TYR A 98 2.33 6.82 8.91
C TYR A 98 1.91 5.49 9.53
N ILE A 99 2.67 4.42 9.30
CA ILE A 99 2.39 3.10 9.89
C ILE A 99 2.51 3.16 11.41
N ASP A 100 3.57 3.81 11.90
CA ASP A 100 3.78 4.00 13.34
C ASP A 100 2.61 4.80 13.97
N GLU A 101 2.08 5.80 13.27
CA GLU A 101 0.90 6.53 13.73
C GLU A 101 -0.38 5.67 13.67
N TYR A 102 -0.55 4.86 12.63
CA TYR A 102 -1.81 4.17 12.34
C TYR A 102 -1.96 2.84 13.08
N ILE A 103 -0.90 2.32 13.72
CA ILE A 103 -0.97 1.09 14.49
C ILE A 103 -2.07 1.12 15.57
N ILE A 104 -2.32 2.31 16.16
CA ILE A 104 -3.35 2.53 17.18
C ILE A 104 -4.77 2.27 16.67
N ASP A 105 -4.99 2.28 15.35
CA ASP A 105 -6.30 2.00 14.78
C ASP A 105 -6.71 0.54 15.00
N PHE A 106 -5.74 -0.39 15.03
CA PHE A 106 -6.00 -1.79 15.34
C PHE A 106 -6.42 -1.97 16.81
N ASP A 107 -5.79 -1.26 17.74
CA ASP A 107 -6.18 -1.28 19.16
C ASP A 107 -7.61 -0.78 19.37
N ARG A 108 -8.01 0.26 18.61
CA ARG A 108 -9.39 0.79 18.65
C ARG A 108 -10.42 -0.23 18.21
N GLU A 109 -10.17 -0.93 17.11
CA GLU A 109 -11.04 -2.01 16.63
C GLU A 109 -11.19 -3.12 17.69
N LEU A 110 -10.08 -3.53 18.31
CA LEU A 110 -10.13 -4.54 19.39
C LEU A 110 -10.94 -4.06 20.60
N SER A 111 -10.79 -2.80 21.01
CA SER A 111 -11.55 -2.25 22.15
C SER A 111 -13.06 -2.12 21.89
N CYS A 112 -13.48 -2.04 20.63
CA CYS A 112 -14.89 -2.04 20.25
C CYS A 112 -15.48 -3.46 20.11
N MET A 113 -14.63 -4.48 20.01
CA MET A 113 -15.02 -5.88 19.94
C MET A 113 -15.08 -6.58 21.32
N ALA A 114 -14.57 -5.93 22.38
CA ALA A 114 -14.61 -6.38 23.77
C ALA A 114 -15.87 -5.89 24.50
#